data_AF-A0A3P6FU88-F1
#
_entry.id   AF-A0A3P6FU88-F1
#
_cell.length_a   1.000
_cell.length_b   1.000
_cell.length_c   1.000
_cell.angle_alpha   90.00
_cell.angle_beta   90.00
_cell.angle_gamma   90.00
#
_symmetry.space_group_name_H-M   'P 1'
#
loop_
_entity.id
_entity.type
_entity.pdbx_description
1 polymer ?
#
loop_
_entity_poly.entity_id
_entity_poly.type
_entity_poly.pdbx_seq_one_letter_code
_entity_poly.pdbx_strand_id
1 'polypeptide(L)'
;MNEDFNEDCGRDEVVNHSNRMKPIGRKILEILMNNLNARMEEQDLMGTLRMNVNYYPECPDTKLTVGTACMLDTVTSGSISLIPPVMGAIVVNIGDMLQILSNDRYKRVEHLVMASRFLSRISFAYYCGPSYDSVIEPLRDVLENGEKPLYKPTMYKDYMKYYFARPHTGSKTIESIKLP
;
A
#
# COMPACT_ATOMS: atom_id res chain seq x y z
N MET A 1 17.70 -32.70 -14.39
CA MET A 1 16.25 -32.94 -14.30
C MET A 1 15.60 -31.65 -14.70
N ASN A 2 15.01 -31.62 -15.89
CA ASN A 2 14.17 -30.51 -16.30
C ASN A 2 12.83 -30.74 -15.59
N GLU A 3 12.58 -29.98 -14.53
CA GLU A 3 11.21 -29.83 -14.06
C GLU A 3 10.51 -28.94 -15.08
N ASP A 4 9.60 -29.54 -15.84
CA ASP A 4 8.64 -28.81 -16.65
C ASP A 4 7.86 -27.90 -15.70
N PHE A 5 8.29 -26.65 -15.58
CA PHE A 5 7.50 -25.58 -14.96
C PHE A 5 6.23 -25.48 -15.80
N ASN A 6 5.16 -26.08 -15.31
CA ASN A 6 3.86 -25.99 -15.96
C ASN A 6 3.37 -24.55 -15.77
N GLU A 7 3.57 -23.70 -16.79
CA GLU A 7 3.32 -22.26 -16.74
C GLU A 7 1.88 -21.91 -16.28
N ASP A 8 0.91 -22.79 -16.56
CA ASP A 8 -0.48 -22.64 -16.12
C ASP A 8 -0.65 -22.74 -14.59
N CYS A 9 0.15 -23.56 -13.91
CA CYS A 9 0.04 -23.77 -12.45
C CYS A 9 0.37 -22.49 -11.66
N GLY A 10 1.39 -21.74 -12.10
CA GLY A 10 1.80 -20.49 -11.43
C GLY A 10 0.75 -19.39 -11.55
N ARG A 11 0.08 -19.30 -12.71
CA ARG A 11 -1.00 -18.33 -12.93
C ARG A 11 -2.21 -18.64 -12.06
N ASP A 12 -2.63 -19.89 -12.02
CA ASP A 12 -3.83 -20.30 -11.27
C ASP A 12 -3.64 -20.09 -9.77
N GLU A 13 -2.47 -20.40 -9.22
CA GLU A 13 -2.18 -20.14 -7.81
C GLU A 13 -2.21 -18.64 -7.46
N VAL A 14 -1.64 -17.79 -8.31
CA VAL A 14 -1.67 -16.33 -8.15
C VAL A 14 -3.10 -15.80 -8.19
N VAL A 15 -3.91 -16.26 -9.14
CA VAL A 15 -5.32 -15.87 -9.27
C VAL A 15 -6.13 -16.36 -8.06
N ASN A 16 -5.96 -17.62 -7.66
CA ASN A 16 -6.64 -18.21 -6.51
C ASN A 16 -6.27 -17.50 -5.21
N HIS A 17 -4.99 -17.16 -5.02
CA HIS A 17 -4.55 -16.39 -3.87
C HIS A 17 -5.17 -14.98 -3.85
N SER A 18 -5.16 -14.27 -4.99
CA SER A 18 -5.79 -12.94 -5.11
C SER A 18 -7.29 -12.99 -4.78
N ASN A 19 -8.00 -14.01 -5.26
CA ASN A 19 -9.42 -14.22 -4.97
C ASN A 19 -9.69 -14.50 -3.49
N ARG A 20 -8.80 -15.20 -2.78
CA ARG A 20 -8.89 -15.39 -1.32
C ARG A 20 -8.60 -14.11 -0.54
N MET A 21 -7.70 -13.26 -1.04
CA MET A 21 -7.34 -11.99 -0.37
C MET A 21 -8.39 -10.89 -0.55
N LYS A 22 -9.09 -10.86 -1.68
CA LYS A 22 -10.12 -9.83 -1.95
C LYS A 22 -11.17 -9.69 -0.82
N PRO A 23 -11.87 -10.74 -0.35
CA PRO A 23 -12.85 -10.60 0.71
C PRO A 23 -12.24 -10.17 2.05
N ILE A 24 -10.98 -10.52 2.33
CA ILE A 24 -10.26 -10.09 3.53
C ILE A 24 -9.98 -8.58 3.45
N GLY A 25 -9.43 -8.12 2.33
CA GLY A 25 -9.17 -6.69 2.07
C GLY A 25 -10.44 -5.86 2.17
N ARG A 26 -11.53 -6.33 1.57
CA ARG A 26 -12.85 -5.72 1.69
C ARG A 26 -13.30 -5.60 3.15
N LYS A 27 -13.20 -6.68 3.93
CA LYS A 27 -13.65 -6.66 5.32
C LYS A 27 -12.85 -5.68 6.18
N ILE A 28 -11.55 -5.60 5.95
CA ILE A 28 -10.67 -4.63 6.62
C ILE A 28 -11.10 -3.20 6.26
N LEU A 29 -11.30 -2.90 4.97
CA LEU A 29 -11.73 -1.59 4.52
C LEU A 29 -13.11 -1.23 5.08
N GLU A 30 -14.08 -2.14 5.10
CA GLU A 30 -15.39 -1.95 5.76
C GLU A 30 -15.23 -1.53 7.23
N ILE A 31 -14.38 -2.22 7.98
CA ILE A 31 -14.14 -1.90 9.41
C ILE A 31 -13.53 -0.50 9.55
N LEU A 32 -12.53 -0.17 8.72
CA LEU A 32 -11.87 1.13 8.75
C LEU A 32 -12.85 2.27 8.38
N MET A 33 -13.67 2.07 7.35
CA MET A 33 -14.67 3.06 6.92
C MET A 33 -15.77 3.26 7.95
N ASN A 34 -16.25 2.17 8.58
CA ASN A 34 -17.23 2.26 9.66
C ASN A 34 -16.69 3.03 10.87
N ASN A 35 -15.42 2.85 11.23
CA ASN A 35 -14.78 3.62 12.30
C ASN A 35 -14.65 5.11 11.99
N LEU A 36 -14.67 5.49 10.71
CA LEU A 36 -14.73 6.88 10.26
C LEU A 36 -16.16 7.43 10.17
N ASN A 37 -17.18 6.60 10.42
CA ASN A 37 -18.59 6.90 10.14
C ASN A 37 -18.85 7.33 8.68
N ALA A 38 -18.02 6.86 7.75
CA ALA A 38 -18.05 7.27 6.35
C ALA A 38 -18.54 6.15 5.44
N ARG A 39 -19.26 6.50 4.38
CA ARG A 39 -19.75 5.54 3.38
C ARG A 39 -19.09 5.76 2.04
N MET A 40 -18.64 4.66 1.43
CA MET A 40 -18.17 4.62 0.05
C MET A 40 -18.52 3.25 -0.53
N GLU A 41 -18.77 3.22 -1.84
CA GLU A 41 -19.01 1.97 -2.56
C GLU A 41 -17.72 1.14 -2.64
N GLU A 42 -17.86 -0.20 -2.63
CA GLU A 42 -16.70 -1.11 -2.74
C GLU A 42 -15.85 -0.80 -3.98
N GLN A 43 -16.50 -0.45 -5.10
CA GLN A 43 -15.82 -0.12 -6.35
C GLN A 43 -14.98 1.16 -6.27
N ASP A 44 -15.35 2.10 -5.39
CA ASP A 44 -14.60 3.35 -5.19
C ASP A 44 -13.43 3.17 -4.22
N LEU A 45 -13.46 2.12 -3.39
CA LEU A 45 -12.37 1.76 -2.48
C LEU A 45 -11.41 0.70 -3.04
N MET A 46 -11.93 -0.20 -3.88
CA MET A 46 -11.26 -1.39 -4.41
C MET A 46 -11.40 -1.51 -5.93
N GLY A 47 -11.58 -0.38 -6.63
CA GLY A 47 -11.69 -0.31 -8.09
C GLY A 47 -10.41 -0.74 -8.82
N THR A 48 -9.26 -0.67 -8.15
CA THR A 48 -7.99 -1.23 -8.60
C THR A 48 -7.46 -2.23 -7.59
N LEU A 49 -7.03 -3.39 -8.09
CA LEU A 49 -6.42 -4.45 -7.31
C LEU A 49 -5.08 -4.81 -7.95
N ARG A 50 -4.02 -4.82 -7.15
CA ARG A 50 -2.68 -5.21 -7.59
C ARG A 50 -2.07 -6.15 -6.57
N MET A 51 -1.43 -7.21 -7.06
CA MET A 51 -0.61 -8.09 -6.23
C MET A 51 0.82 -8.08 -6.74
N ASN A 52 1.78 -7.85 -5.85
CA ASN A 52 3.20 -8.05 -6.13
C ASN A 52 3.65 -9.34 -5.43
N VAL A 53 4.34 -10.20 -6.18
CA VAL A 53 5.10 -11.33 -5.62
C VAL A 53 6.56 -10.89 -5.59
N ASN A 54 7.09 -10.65 -4.40
CA ASN A 54 8.44 -10.15 -4.22
C ASN A 54 9.35 -11.30 -3.78
N TYR A 55 10.48 -11.46 -4.48
CA TYR A 55 11.56 -12.36 -4.08
C TYR A 55 12.78 -11.56 -3.64
N TYR A 56 13.24 -11.84 -2.43
CA TYR A 56 14.38 -11.20 -1.78
C TYR A 56 15.49 -12.24 -1.63
N PRO A 57 16.51 -12.26 -2.50
CA PRO A 57 17.61 -13.19 -2.36
C PRO A 57 18.47 -12.86 -1.14
N GLU A 58 19.26 -13.84 -0.73
CA GLU A 58 20.36 -13.64 0.22
C GLU A 58 21.34 -12.56 -0.27
N CYS A 59 21.74 -11.69 0.64
CA CYS A 59 22.70 -10.63 0.37
C CYS A 59 23.93 -10.75 1.28
N PRO A 60 25.12 -11.04 0.73
CA PRO A 60 26.35 -11.14 1.51
C PRO A 60 26.71 -9.85 2.26
N ASP A 61 26.36 -8.70 1.69
CA ASP A 61 26.55 -7.38 2.28
C ASP A 61 25.23 -6.63 2.43
N THR A 62 24.58 -6.85 3.57
CA THR A 62 23.31 -6.22 3.93
C THR A 62 23.43 -4.75 4.32
N LYS A 63 24.66 -4.21 4.46
CA LYS A 63 24.87 -2.79 4.80
C LYS A 63 24.81 -1.87 3.58
N LEU A 64 24.95 -2.44 2.38
CA LEU A 64 24.97 -1.71 1.11
C LEU A 64 23.66 -1.86 0.31
N THR A 65 22.67 -2.63 0.80
CA THR A 65 21.50 -3.01 0.00
C THR A 65 20.19 -3.01 0.79
N VAL A 66 19.09 -2.71 0.10
CA VAL A 66 17.71 -2.79 0.60
C VAL A 66 16.89 -3.58 -0.42
N GLY A 67 16.16 -4.60 0.02
CA GLY A 67 15.55 -5.62 -0.86
C GLY A 67 14.33 -5.14 -1.66
N THR A 68 13.60 -4.16 -1.15
CA THR A 68 12.67 -3.33 -1.93
C THR A 68 13.08 -1.90 -1.67
N ALA A 69 13.33 -1.13 -2.72
CA ALA A 69 13.51 0.30 -2.65
C ALA A 69 12.20 0.96 -2.18
N CYS A 70 11.91 0.91 -0.90
CA CYS A 70 11.08 1.94 -0.31
C CYS A 70 11.97 3.14 -0.06
N MET A 71 11.56 4.26 -0.67
CA MET A 71 11.52 5.54 0.01
C MET A 71 12.87 5.93 0.62
N LEU A 72 13.92 5.82 -0.20
CA LEU A 72 15.24 6.33 0.12
C LEU A 72 15.26 7.83 -0.16
N ASP A 73 14.61 8.57 0.73
CA ASP A 73 14.96 9.93 1.08
C ASP A 73 14.24 10.12 2.41
N THR A 74 15.00 10.21 3.51
CA THR A 74 14.52 10.58 4.86
C THR A 74 14.26 9.43 5.85
N VAL A 75 15.26 8.56 6.11
CA VAL A 75 15.46 8.08 7.50
C VAL A 75 16.08 9.25 8.29
N THR A 76 15.34 10.34 8.44
CA THR A 76 15.66 11.38 9.41
C THR A 76 14.46 11.51 10.33
N SER A 77 14.65 11.20 11.61
CA SER A 77 13.78 11.46 12.78
C SER A 77 12.90 10.33 13.36
N GLY A 78 13.09 9.05 13.04
CA GLY A 78 12.30 7.96 13.66
C GLY A 78 13.08 6.68 13.99
N SER A 79 12.68 6.00 15.08
CA SER A 79 13.17 4.66 15.43
C SER A 79 12.55 3.58 14.52
N ILE A 80 13.38 2.77 13.86
CA ILE A 80 12.92 1.64 13.06
C ILE A 80 12.36 0.56 13.98
N SER A 81 11.10 0.15 13.75
CA SER A 81 10.48 -0.97 14.46
C SER A 81 10.48 -2.22 13.60
N LEU A 82 11.01 -3.33 14.14
CA LEU A 82 10.99 -4.62 13.47
C LEU A 82 9.61 -5.25 13.59
N ILE A 83 9.07 -5.74 12.48
CA ILE A 83 7.80 -6.48 12.44
C ILE A 83 8.10 -7.97 12.30
N PRO A 84 8.07 -8.76 13.39
CA PRO A 84 8.34 -10.18 13.31
C PRO A 84 7.20 -10.90 12.56
N PRO A 85 7.52 -11.87 11.69
CA PRO A 85 6.49 -12.66 11.03
C PRO A 85 5.78 -13.54 12.08
N VAL A 86 4.45 -13.50 12.08
CA VAL A 86 3.61 -14.37 12.89
C VAL A 86 2.91 -15.35 11.98
N MET A 87 3.03 -16.65 12.27
CA MET A 87 2.42 -17.70 11.48
C MET A 87 0.90 -17.53 11.44
N GLY A 88 0.31 -17.58 10.25
CA GLY A 88 -1.13 -17.39 10.04
C GLY A 88 -1.61 -15.94 10.14
N ALA A 89 -0.72 -14.96 10.37
CA ALA A 89 -1.07 -13.54 10.39
C ALA A 89 -0.76 -12.85 9.05
N ILE A 90 -1.47 -11.75 8.81
CA ILE A 90 -1.16 -10.79 7.74
C ILE A 90 -0.76 -9.46 8.36
N VAL A 91 0.16 -8.75 7.70
CA VAL A 91 0.49 -7.36 8.05
C VAL A 91 -0.37 -6.46 7.19
N VAL A 92 -1.06 -5.50 7.82
CA VAL A 92 -1.90 -4.51 7.15
C VAL A 92 -1.28 -3.14 7.36
N ASN A 93 -1.05 -2.41 6.28
CA ASN A 93 -0.53 -1.05 6.31
C ASN A 93 -1.48 -0.07 5.61
N ILE A 94 -1.56 1.15 6.12
CA ILE A 94 -2.35 2.22 5.53
C ILE A 94 -1.54 2.87 4.40
N GLY A 95 -2.16 3.07 3.24
CA GLY A 95 -1.59 3.80 2.11
C GLY A 95 -2.10 5.24 2.00
N ASP A 96 -1.52 6.01 1.08
CA ASP A 96 -1.87 7.42 0.84
C ASP A 96 -3.38 7.62 0.63
N MET A 97 -4.05 6.71 -0.09
CA MET A 97 -5.47 6.85 -0.43
C MET A 97 -6.35 6.96 0.80
N LEU A 98 -6.20 6.04 1.76
CA LEU A 98 -7.01 6.07 2.97
C LEU A 98 -6.64 7.26 3.88
N GLN A 99 -5.38 7.70 3.86
CA GLN A 99 -4.99 8.93 4.57
C GLN A 99 -5.65 10.18 3.99
N ILE A 100 -5.73 10.29 2.66
CA ILE A 100 -6.40 11.39 1.96
C ILE A 100 -7.91 11.36 2.27
N LEU A 101 -8.56 10.21 2.04
CA LEU A 101 -10.00 10.04 2.24
C LEU A 101 -10.42 10.31 3.69
N SER A 102 -9.59 9.93 4.66
CA SER A 102 -9.85 10.11 6.09
C SER A 102 -9.45 11.47 6.65
N ASN A 103 -9.02 12.40 5.79
CA ASN A 103 -8.49 13.70 6.20
C ASN A 103 -7.46 13.58 7.33
N ASP A 104 -6.42 12.75 7.13
CA ASP A 104 -5.34 12.49 8.10
C ASP A 104 -5.72 11.71 9.37
N ARG A 105 -6.95 11.21 9.55
CA ARG A 105 -7.32 10.36 10.71
C ARG A 105 -6.65 8.99 10.67
N TYR A 106 -6.49 8.42 9.47
CA TYR A 106 -5.57 7.32 9.25
C TYR A 106 -4.26 7.84 8.66
N LYS A 107 -3.15 7.36 9.22
CA LYS A 107 -1.81 7.75 8.80
C LYS A 107 -1.14 6.61 8.08
N ARG A 108 -0.66 6.87 6.88
CA ARG A 108 0.29 6.02 6.20
C ARG A 108 1.56 5.92 7.05
N VAL A 109 2.31 4.86 6.84
CA VAL A 109 3.64 4.70 7.43
C VAL A 109 4.65 4.35 6.35
N GLU A 110 5.86 4.88 6.50
CA GLU A 110 6.99 4.43 5.71
C GLU A 110 7.40 3.05 6.22
N HIS A 111 7.62 2.12 5.30
CA HIS A 111 8.06 0.77 5.61
C HIS A 111 9.21 0.42 4.68
N LEU A 112 10.11 -0.46 5.11
CA LEU A 112 11.24 -0.90 4.30
C LEU A 112 11.45 -2.40 4.49
N VAL A 113 12.09 -3.03 3.50
CA VAL A 113 12.45 -4.45 3.57
C VAL A 113 13.97 -4.56 3.65
N MET A 114 14.46 -5.02 4.80
CA MET A 114 15.88 -5.25 5.01
C MET A 114 16.33 -6.50 4.26
N ALA A 115 17.50 -6.43 3.62
CA ALA A 115 18.15 -7.59 3.04
C ALA A 115 18.63 -8.54 4.15
N SER A 116 18.60 -9.84 3.87
CA SER A 116 19.06 -10.87 4.80
C SER A 116 20.31 -11.53 4.26
N ARG A 117 21.31 -11.75 5.11
CA ARG A 117 22.53 -12.47 4.73
C ARG A 117 22.35 -13.98 4.69
N PHE A 118 21.34 -14.49 5.40
CA PHE A 118 21.26 -15.91 5.75
C PHE A 118 20.10 -16.65 5.10
N LEU A 119 19.07 -15.93 4.66
CA LEU A 119 17.84 -16.53 4.16
C LEU A 119 17.26 -15.66 3.06
N SER A 120 16.90 -16.31 1.96
CA SER A 120 16.04 -15.71 0.94
C SER A 120 14.60 -15.64 1.47
N ARG A 121 13.83 -14.64 1.05
CA ARG A 121 12.44 -14.42 1.49
C ARG A 121 11.53 -14.17 0.31
N ILE A 122 10.31 -14.71 0.36
CA ILE A 122 9.22 -14.36 -0.55
C ILE A 122 8.17 -13.56 0.24
N SER A 123 7.56 -12.56 -0.39
CA SER A 123 6.34 -11.92 0.14
C SER A 123 5.30 -11.72 -0.96
N PHE A 124 4.04 -11.78 -0.55
CA PHE A 124 2.89 -11.41 -1.38
C PHE A 124 2.32 -10.12 -0.81
N ALA A 125 2.37 -9.04 -1.59
CA ALA A 125 1.82 -7.74 -1.21
C ALA A 125 0.56 -7.46 -2.02
N TYR A 126 -0.55 -7.24 -1.32
CA TYR A 126 -1.86 -6.99 -1.92
C TYR A 126 -2.23 -5.52 -1.72
N TYR A 127 -2.53 -4.82 -2.81
CA TYR A 127 -2.86 -3.40 -2.83
C TYR A 127 -4.29 -3.20 -3.35
N CYS A 128 -5.06 -2.43 -2.59
CA CYS A 128 -6.39 -1.97 -2.98
C CYS A 128 -6.35 -0.46 -3.17
N GLY A 129 -6.96 0.03 -4.25
CA GLY A 129 -7.12 1.45 -4.48
C GLY A 129 -8.43 1.77 -5.22
N PRO A 130 -8.76 3.07 -5.35
CA PRO A 130 -9.89 3.52 -6.14
C PRO A 130 -9.78 3.16 -7.62
N SER A 131 -10.84 3.40 -8.38
CA SER A 131 -10.76 3.38 -9.85
C SER A 131 -9.87 4.51 -10.36
N TYR A 132 -9.15 4.30 -11.47
CA TYR A 132 -8.26 5.30 -12.06
C TYR A 132 -8.96 6.62 -12.44
N ASP A 133 -10.26 6.55 -12.73
CA ASP A 133 -11.08 7.72 -13.07
C ASP A 133 -11.79 8.34 -11.86
N SER A 134 -11.57 7.81 -10.65
CA SER A 134 -12.08 8.42 -9.41
C SER A 134 -11.29 9.67 -9.05
N VAL A 135 -11.99 10.65 -8.47
CA VAL A 135 -11.36 11.78 -7.78
C VAL A 135 -11.08 11.38 -6.34
N ILE A 136 -9.85 11.57 -5.89
CA ILE A 136 -9.44 11.40 -4.50
C ILE A 136 -9.47 12.75 -3.78
N GLU A 137 -10.23 12.81 -2.69
CA GLU A 137 -10.38 13.98 -1.82
C GLU A 137 -10.85 13.54 -0.43
N PRO A 138 -10.70 14.36 0.62
CA PRO A 138 -11.25 14.06 1.93
C PRO A 138 -12.76 13.81 1.86
N LEU A 139 -13.21 12.74 2.51
CA LEU A 139 -14.62 12.37 2.53
C LEU A 139 -15.44 13.39 3.32
N ARG A 140 -16.58 13.78 2.75
CA ARG A 140 -17.49 14.74 3.38
C ARG A 140 -17.97 14.26 4.75
N ASP A 141 -18.28 12.98 4.88
CA ASP A 141 -18.71 12.35 6.13
C ASP A 141 -17.65 12.41 7.24
N VAL A 142 -16.37 12.58 6.86
CA VAL A 142 -15.25 12.62 7.79
C VAL A 142 -14.96 14.04 8.28
N LEU A 143 -15.38 15.06 7.53
CA LEU A 143 -15.18 16.45 7.91
C LEU A 143 -16.20 16.85 8.98
N GLU A 144 -15.70 17.23 10.16
CA GLU A 144 -16.56 17.79 11.21
C GLU A 144 -17.01 19.22 10.86
N ASN A 145 -18.03 19.72 11.57
CA ASN A 145 -18.58 21.05 11.30
C ASN A 145 -17.50 22.14 11.37
N GLY A 146 -17.17 22.72 10.21
CA GLY A 146 -16.16 23.78 10.09
C GLY A 146 -14.73 23.28 9.85
N GLU A 147 -14.50 21.96 9.83
CA GLU A 147 -13.21 21.38 9.47
C GLU A 147 -12.96 21.59 7.96
N LYS A 148 -11.74 22.03 7.63
CA LYS A 148 -11.33 22.21 6.24
C LYS A 148 -10.67 20.93 5.71
N PRO A 149 -10.87 20.60 4.43
CA PRO A 149 -10.10 19.54 3.80
C PRO A 149 -8.61 19.88 3.82
N LEU A 150 -7.77 18.89 4.13
CA LEU A 150 -6.31 19.01 4.11
C LEU A 150 -5.73 18.70 2.73
N TYR A 151 -6.50 18.08 1.84
CA TYR A 151 -6.06 17.64 0.53
C TYR A 151 -6.97 18.19 -0.54
N LYS A 152 -6.39 18.63 -1.67
CA LYS A 152 -7.17 19.12 -2.81
C LYS A 152 -7.71 17.95 -3.65
N PRO A 153 -8.91 18.10 -4.25
CA PRO A 153 -9.43 17.09 -5.15
C PRO A 153 -8.46 16.81 -6.30
N THR A 154 -8.10 15.54 -6.48
CA THR A 154 -7.09 15.11 -7.45
C THR A 154 -7.58 13.87 -8.19
N MET A 155 -7.36 13.78 -9.49
CA MET A 155 -7.71 12.57 -10.25
C MET A 155 -6.75 11.42 -9.90
N TYR A 156 -7.28 10.22 -9.59
CA TYR A 156 -6.45 9.10 -9.13
C TYR A 156 -5.39 8.69 -10.16
N LYS A 157 -5.73 8.64 -11.45
CA LYS A 157 -4.73 8.35 -12.52
C LYS A 157 -3.59 9.35 -12.57
N ASP A 158 -3.86 10.63 -12.34
CA ASP A 158 -2.82 11.66 -12.35
C ASP A 158 -1.94 11.55 -11.10
N TYR A 159 -2.54 11.25 -9.94
CA TYR A 159 -1.81 10.93 -8.72
C TYR A 159 -0.86 9.76 -8.93
N MET A 160 -1.35 8.65 -9.49
CA MET A 160 -0.56 7.44 -9.73
C MET A 160 0.51 7.65 -10.80
N LYS A 161 0.22 8.42 -11.85
CA LYS A 161 1.21 8.82 -12.85
C LYS A 161 2.35 9.61 -12.21
N TYR A 162 2.03 10.58 -11.34
CA TYR A 162 3.05 11.32 -10.60
C TYR A 162 3.84 10.41 -9.64
N TYR A 163 3.14 9.52 -8.93
CA TYR A 163 3.72 8.57 -7.97
C TYR A 163 4.76 7.63 -8.61
N PHE A 164 4.49 7.11 -9.82
CA PHE A 164 5.39 6.19 -10.52
C PHE A 164 6.39 6.85 -11.46
N ALA A 165 6.23 8.14 -11.77
CA ALA A 165 7.16 8.87 -12.66
C ALA A 165 8.51 9.20 -11.99
N ARG A 166 8.65 8.97 -10.68
CA ARG A 166 9.83 9.34 -9.89
C ARG A 166 10.22 8.17 -8.99
N PRO A 167 11.50 8.10 -8.56
CA PRO A 167 11.85 7.26 -7.42
C PRO A 167 10.90 7.56 -6.26
N HIS A 168 10.46 6.54 -5.53
CA HIS A 168 9.65 6.76 -4.35
C HIS A 168 10.51 7.53 -3.33
N THR A 169 10.18 8.80 -3.08
CA THR A 169 10.95 9.69 -2.18
C THR A 169 10.11 10.06 -0.96
N GLY A 170 9.65 9.09 -0.20
CA GLY A 170 8.90 9.40 1.02
C GLY A 170 7.53 10.02 0.74
N SER A 171 7.26 11.17 1.35
CA SER A 171 5.95 11.85 1.39
C SER A 171 5.70 12.85 0.26
N LYS A 172 6.68 13.08 -0.63
CA LYS A 172 6.59 14.16 -1.65
C LYS A 172 5.32 14.09 -2.52
N THR A 173 4.85 12.90 -2.88
CA THR A 173 3.65 12.74 -3.73
C THR A 173 2.38 13.20 -3.01
N ILE A 174 2.14 12.72 -1.79
CA ILE A 174 0.96 13.11 -1.00
C ILE A 174 1.03 14.59 -0.58
N GLU A 175 2.23 15.11 -0.30
CA GLU A 175 2.46 16.52 0.01
C GLU A 175 2.12 17.45 -1.16
N SER A 176 2.35 17.02 -2.41
CA SER A 176 2.07 17.82 -3.60
C SER A 176 0.59 18.19 -3.79
N ILE A 177 -0.30 17.47 -3.10
CA ILE A 177 -1.75 17.68 -3.13
C ILE A 177 -2.30 18.20 -1.78
N LYS A 178 -1.43 18.41 -0.79
CA LYS A 178 -1.84 18.99 0.50
C LYS A 178 -2.18 20.48 0.31
N LEU A 179 -3.24 20.92 0.93
CA LEU A 179 -3.67 22.32 0.95
C LEU A 179 -2.81 23.11 1.96
N PRO A 180 -2.57 24.42 1.70
CA PRO A 180 -1.78 25.29 2.57
C PRO A 180 -2.45 25.54 3.93
#